data_AF-A0A1G6AUT1-F1
#
_entry.id   AF-A0A1G6AUT1-F1
#
_cell.length_a   1.000
_cell.length_b   1.000
_cell.length_c   1.000
_cell.angle_alpha   90.00
_cell.angle_beta   90.00
_cell.angle_gamma   90.00
#
_symmetry.space_group_name_H-M   'P 1'
#
loop_
_entity.id
_entity.type
_entity.pdbx_description
1 polymer ?
#
loop_
_entity_poly.entity_id
_entity_poly.type
_entity_poly.pdbx_seq_one_letter_code
_entity_poly.pdbx_strand_id
1 'polypeptide(L)'
;MIIRFCAALLAAASLSGCFTSDAPLIDPEEAAFPFETIVYQGEGRDEVQTLIRKGDAYVVEPADIEMRVRFLAVGDDTYVALAEGSDGDETAVLYTFLKVDLAAMTAESFASMAPEDGIDRPGFSDCGDRGTCVDDLDAYIAYAQARVAAGDLPDIVYTIISAE
;
A
#
# COMPACT_ATOMS: atom_id res chain seq x y z
N MET A 1 -23.76 -33.75 16.84
CA MET A 1 -24.47 -32.79 15.97
C MET A 1 -23.94 -31.41 16.31
N ILE A 2 -23.45 -30.68 15.29
CA ILE A 2 -23.00 -29.26 15.30
C ILE A 2 -21.67 -29.09 16.08
N ILE A 3 -20.53 -28.71 15.49
CA ILE A 3 -20.22 -27.45 14.80
C ILE A 3 -19.20 -27.75 13.69
N ARG A 4 -19.56 -27.53 12.42
CA ARG A 4 -18.68 -27.68 11.24
C ARG A 4 -18.87 -26.51 10.26
N PHE A 5 -19.08 -25.30 10.78
CA PHE A 5 -19.50 -24.14 9.98
C PHE A 5 -18.63 -22.88 10.11
N CYS A 6 -17.46 -22.93 10.77
CA CYS A 6 -16.61 -21.74 10.94
C CYS A 6 -15.40 -21.64 10.00
N ALA A 7 -15.12 -22.63 9.15
CA ALA A 7 -13.92 -22.60 8.29
C ALA A 7 -14.16 -22.00 6.88
N ALA A 8 -15.41 -21.80 6.47
CA ALA A 8 -15.72 -21.35 5.11
C ALA A 8 -15.86 -19.82 4.96
N LEU A 9 -16.00 -19.07 6.06
CA LEU A 9 -16.18 -17.61 6.00
C LEU A 9 -14.87 -16.80 6.03
N LEU A 10 -13.74 -17.39 6.44
CA LEU A 10 -12.45 -16.67 6.42
C LEU A 10 -11.71 -16.72 5.07
N ALA A 11 -12.09 -17.60 4.15
CA ALA A 11 -11.49 -17.68 2.82
C ALA A 11 -12.11 -16.71 1.80
N ALA A 12 -13.22 -16.04 2.14
CA ALA A 12 -13.87 -15.05 1.27
C ALA A 12 -13.38 -13.61 1.52
N ALA A 13 -12.69 -13.36 2.64
CA ALA A 13 -12.12 -12.05 2.97
C ALA A 13 -10.73 -11.81 2.36
N SER A 14 -10.18 -12.77 1.61
CA SER A 14 -8.94 -12.64 0.83
C SER A 14 -9.16 -12.31 -0.65
N LEU A 15 -10.40 -11.95 -1.03
CA LEU A 15 -10.78 -11.67 -2.43
C LEU A 15 -10.97 -10.18 -2.75
N SER A 16 -10.81 -9.26 -1.78
CA SER A 16 -10.64 -7.85 -2.12
C SER A 16 -9.20 -7.67 -2.61
N GLY A 17 -9.00 -7.80 -3.91
CA GLY A 17 -7.67 -7.67 -4.51
C GLY A 17 -7.10 -6.28 -4.25
N CYS A 18 -5.79 -6.21 -4.01
CA CYS A 18 -5.10 -4.93 -3.87
C CYS A 18 -4.87 -4.30 -5.25
N PHE A 19 -4.43 -3.04 -5.28
CA PHE A 19 -3.77 -2.53 -6.47
C PHE A 19 -2.37 -3.13 -6.56
N THR A 20 -2.06 -3.75 -7.70
CA THR A 20 -0.80 -4.47 -7.95
C THR A 20 -0.27 -4.15 -9.34
N SER A 21 0.90 -4.68 -9.71
CA SER A 21 1.43 -4.62 -11.07
C SER A 21 2.40 -5.78 -11.31
N ASP A 22 2.69 -6.10 -12.57
CA ASP A 22 3.67 -7.14 -12.90
C ASP A 22 5.13 -6.69 -12.72
N ALA A 23 5.36 -5.38 -12.70
CA ALA A 23 6.66 -4.77 -12.46
C ALA A 23 6.50 -3.49 -11.63
N PRO A 24 7.49 -3.10 -10.83
CA PRO A 24 7.42 -1.87 -10.05
C PRO A 24 7.34 -0.65 -10.98
N LEU A 25 6.41 0.26 -10.68
CA LEU A 25 6.17 1.47 -11.46
C LEU A 25 6.80 2.73 -10.85
N ILE A 26 7.44 2.63 -9.68
CA ILE A 26 8.24 3.69 -9.08
C ILE A 26 9.71 3.34 -9.27
N ASP A 27 10.39 4.10 -10.11
CA ASP A 27 11.81 3.92 -10.37
C ASP A 27 12.65 4.28 -9.13
N PRO A 28 13.79 3.60 -8.90
CA PRO A 28 14.73 3.92 -7.82
C PRO A 28 15.14 5.40 -7.74
N GLU A 29 15.24 6.06 -8.90
CA GLU A 29 15.72 7.45 -9.03
C GLU A 29 14.63 8.48 -8.70
N GLU A 30 13.36 8.08 -8.80
CA GLU A 30 12.21 8.92 -8.49
C GLU A 30 11.74 8.75 -7.04
N ALA A 31 12.27 7.74 -6.35
CA ALA A 31 11.91 7.44 -4.98
C ALA A 31 12.31 8.59 -4.03
N ALA A 32 11.33 9.07 -3.27
CA ALA A 32 11.47 10.04 -2.20
C ALA A 32 11.84 9.34 -0.88
N PHE A 33 12.86 9.89 -0.21
CA PHE A 33 13.31 9.44 1.11
C PHE A 33 13.32 10.63 2.08
N PRO A 34 12.16 11.03 2.61
CA PRO A 34 12.08 12.19 3.49
C PRO A 34 12.80 11.96 4.83
N PHE A 35 13.01 10.71 5.23
CA PHE A 35 13.60 10.30 6.51
C PHE A 35 14.58 9.13 6.33
N GLU A 36 15.52 8.96 7.24
CA GLU A 36 16.36 7.75 7.30
C GLU A 36 15.61 6.59 7.97
N THR A 37 14.77 6.86 8.98
CA THR A 37 13.97 5.84 9.67
C THR A 37 12.55 6.35 9.97
N ILE A 38 11.54 5.50 9.79
CA ILE A 38 10.15 5.77 10.13
C ILE A 38 9.64 4.62 11.01
N VAL A 39 9.19 4.91 12.22
CA VAL A 39 8.55 3.93 13.11
C VAL A 39 7.05 4.23 13.13
N TYR A 40 6.22 3.23 12.87
CA TYR A 40 4.78 3.43 12.72
C TYR A 40 3.97 2.22 13.19
N GLN A 41 2.68 2.46 13.39
CA GLN A 41 1.71 1.44 13.80
C GLN A 41 0.39 1.66 13.05
N GLY A 42 -0.15 0.61 12.43
CA GLY A 42 -1.47 0.65 11.81
C GLY A 42 -2.59 0.63 12.86
N GLU A 43 -3.68 1.35 12.61
CA GLU A 43 -4.85 1.35 13.47
C GLU A 43 -5.40 -0.07 13.66
N GLY A 44 -5.71 -0.43 14.91
CA GLY A 44 -6.20 -1.76 15.26
C GLY A 44 -5.15 -2.88 15.18
N ARG A 45 -3.87 -2.55 14.99
CA ARG A 45 -2.75 -3.50 15.03
C ARG A 45 -1.92 -3.28 16.28
N ASP A 46 -1.51 -4.36 16.95
CA ASP A 46 -0.61 -4.27 18.12
C ASP A 46 0.87 -4.16 17.72
N GLU A 47 1.19 -4.46 16.47
CA GLU A 47 2.57 -4.52 15.97
C GLU A 47 3.06 -3.15 15.51
N VAL A 48 4.27 -2.80 15.96
CA VAL A 48 5.03 -1.63 15.51
C VAL A 48 5.98 -2.08 14.41
N GLN A 49 5.95 -1.35 13.30
CA GLN A 49 6.83 -1.58 12.16
C GLN A 49 7.80 -0.41 12.00
N THR A 50 8.97 -0.70 11.44
CA THR A 50 10.03 0.25 11.17
C THR A 50 10.40 0.18 9.70
N LEU A 51 10.38 1.32 9.01
CA LEU A 51 10.97 1.49 7.70
C LEU A 51 12.38 2.03 7.88
N ILE A 52 13.38 1.29 7.45
CA ILE A 52 14.79 1.70 7.51
C ILE A 52 15.29 1.93 6.10
N ARG A 53 15.76 3.13 5.79
CA ARG A 53 16.32 3.43 4.46
C ARG A 53 17.58 2.59 4.21
N LYS A 54 17.57 1.81 3.13
CA LYS A 54 18.70 0.98 2.68
C LYS A 54 18.88 1.12 1.17
N GLY A 55 19.72 2.07 0.77
CA GLY A 55 19.98 2.36 -0.64
C GLY A 55 18.81 3.11 -1.28
N ASP A 56 18.14 2.45 -2.23
CA ASP A 56 17.07 2.98 -3.08
C ASP A 56 15.65 2.56 -2.64
N ALA A 57 15.51 2.04 -1.42
CA ALA A 57 14.25 1.67 -0.82
C ALA A 57 14.35 1.73 0.72
N TYR A 58 13.21 1.76 1.39
CA TYR A 58 13.11 1.36 2.77
C TYR A 58 12.97 -0.15 2.88
N VAL A 59 13.45 -0.74 3.97
CA VAL A 59 13.18 -2.13 4.35
C VAL A 59 12.30 -2.15 5.59
N VAL A 60 11.26 -2.98 5.58
CA VAL A 60 10.33 -3.14 6.71
C VAL A 60 10.92 -4.10 7.75
N GLU A 61 10.98 -3.68 9.01
CA GLU A 61 11.42 -4.51 10.15
C GLU A 61 10.49 -4.31 11.37
N PRO A 62 10.19 -5.37 12.16
CA PRO A 62 10.45 -6.77 11.84
C PRO A 62 9.53 -7.26 10.70
N ALA A 63 10.02 -8.20 9.89
CA ALA A 63 9.22 -8.88 8.88
C ALA A 63 9.75 -10.30 8.68
N ASP A 64 8.83 -11.26 8.46
CA ASP A 64 9.19 -12.65 8.14
C ASP A 64 9.81 -12.78 6.73
N ILE A 65 9.39 -11.89 5.82
CA ILE A 65 9.87 -11.77 4.45
C ILE A 65 10.43 -10.35 4.27
N GLU A 66 11.55 -10.20 3.56
CA GLU A 66 12.08 -8.88 3.22
C GLU A 66 11.07 -8.13 2.34
N MET A 67 10.53 -7.04 2.87
CA MET A 67 9.68 -6.12 2.12
C MET A 67 10.44 -4.82 1.88
N ARG A 68 10.49 -4.39 0.62
CA ARG A 68 11.09 -3.13 0.19
C ARG A 68 9.98 -2.13 -0.12
N VAL A 69 10.12 -0.90 0.37
CA VAL A 69 9.15 0.17 0.14
C VAL A 69 9.81 1.36 -0.54
N ARG A 70 9.20 1.86 -1.62
CA ARG A 70 9.56 3.13 -2.25
C ARG A 70 8.39 4.09 -2.13
N PHE A 71 8.68 5.37 -1.93
CA PHE A 71 7.67 6.42 -1.97
C PHE A 71 7.92 7.30 -3.18
N LEU A 72 6.86 7.75 -3.85
CA LEU A 72 6.90 8.83 -4.83
C LEU A 72 6.11 10.00 -4.26
N ALA A 73 6.72 11.19 -4.17
CA ALA A 73 5.99 12.39 -3.78
C ALA A 73 5.12 12.87 -4.94
N VAL A 74 3.83 13.06 -4.70
CA VAL A 74 2.83 13.40 -5.76
C VAL A 74 2.05 14.68 -5.46
N GLY A 75 2.44 15.40 -4.42
CA GLY A 75 1.88 16.67 -4.00
C GLY A 75 2.41 17.08 -2.64
N ASP A 76 1.84 18.14 -2.08
CA ASP A 76 2.12 18.55 -0.70
C ASP A 76 1.58 17.45 0.22
N ASP A 77 2.45 16.93 1.09
CA ASP A 77 2.11 15.95 2.13
C ASP A 77 1.42 14.67 1.59
N THR A 78 1.61 14.36 0.31
CA THR A 78 0.99 13.20 -0.36
C THR A 78 2.00 12.39 -1.14
N TYR A 79 1.87 11.06 -1.04
CA TYR A 79 2.81 10.11 -1.58
C TYR A 79 2.08 8.92 -2.21
N VAL A 80 2.69 8.26 -3.19
CA VAL A 80 2.37 6.86 -3.50
C VAL A 80 3.44 5.99 -2.87
N ALA A 81 3.03 4.99 -2.10
CA ALA A 81 3.90 3.94 -1.62
C ALA A 81 3.78 2.72 -2.54
N LEU A 82 4.92 2.21 -2.99
CA LEU A 82 5.06 0.91 -3.62
C LEU A 82 5.74 -0.01 -2.61
N ALA A 83 5.09 -1.12 -2.26
CA ALA A 83 5.68 -2.19 -1.48
C ALA A 83 5.96 -3.40 -2.38
N GLU A 84 7.18 -3.92 -2.31
CA GLU A 84 7.63 -5.11 -3.02
C GLU A 84 8.05 -6.17 -1.98
N GLY A 85 7.52 -7.38 -2.10
CA GLY A 85 7.92 -8.52 -1.27
C GLY A 85 8.16 -9.75 -2.14
N SER A 86 9.22 -10.50 -1.85
CA SER A 86 9.56 -11.72 -2.58
C SER A 86 9.42 -12.95 -1.70
N ASP A 87 8.66 -13.96 -2.15
CA ASP A 87 8.63 -15.29 -1.56
C ASP A 87 9.06 -16.33 -2.61
N GLY A 88 10.30 -16.82 -2.48
CA GLY A 88 10.92 -17.68 -3.49
C GLY A 88 11.13 -16.95 -4.82
N ASP A 89 10.54 -17.48 -5.89
CA ASP A 89 10.61 -16.91 -7.25
C ASP A 89 9.46 -15.93 -7.55
N GLU A 90 8.50 -15.78 -6.63
CA GLU A 90 7.36 -14.89 -6.80
C GLU A 90 7.64 -13.54 -6.13
N THR A 91 7.39 -12.45 -6.86
CA THR A 91 7.47 -11.09 -6.33
C THR A 91 6.10 -10.44 -6.43
N ALA A 92 5.60 -9.97 -5.29
CA ALA A 92 4.36 -9.21 -5.20
C ALA A 92 4.69 -7.72 -5.12
N VAL A 93 3.99 -6.93 -5.93
CA VAL A 93 4.07 -5.46 -5.90
C VAL A 93 2.70 -4.92 -5.51
N LEU A 94 2.65 -4.03 -4.52
CA LEU A 94 1.42 -3.43 -4.01
C LEU A 94 1.55 -1.92 -3.97
N TYR A 95 0.43 -1.22 -4.21
CA TYR A 95 0.36 0.23 -4.18
C TYR A 95 -0.62 0.74 -3.13
N THR A 96 -0.27 1.85 -2.49
CA THR A 96 -1.21 2.67 -1.75
C THR A 96 -0.91 4.16 -1.91
N PHE A 97 -1.95 4.98 -1.95
CA PHE A 97 -1.82 6.43 -1.86
C PHE A 97 -1.85 6.86 -0.39
N LEU A 98 -0.89 7.68 0.02
CA LEU A 98 -0.75 8.15 1.39
C LEU A 98 -0.95 9.66 1.45
N LYS A 99 -1.70 10.11 2.45
CA LYS A 99 -1.68 11.48 2.94
C LYS A 99 -1.02 11.49 4.31
N VAL A 100 0.04 12.28 4.47
CA VAL A 100 0.88 12.29 5.67
C VAL A 100 0.70 13.61 6.39
N ASP A 101 0.39 13.59 7.68
CA ASP A 101 0.39 14.78 8.53
C ASP A 101 1.46 14.59 9.60
N LEU A 102 2.62 15.21 9.39
CA LEU A 102 3.75 15.15 10.33
C LEU A 102 3.51 15.97 11.60
N ALA A 103 2.62 16.96 11.57
CA ALA A 103 2.28 17.73 12.77
C ALA A 103 1.37 16.89 13.69
N ALA A 104 0.44 16.13 13.10
CA ALA A 104 -0.40 15.17 13.80
C ALA A 104 0.29 13.82 14.03
N MET A 105 1.44 13.57 13.40
CA MET A 105 2.14 12.28 13.39
C MET A 105 1.25 11.13 12.91
N THR A 106 0.59 11.33 11.76
CA THR A 106 -0.31 10.34 11.15
C THR A 106 -0.05 10.16 9.66
N ALA A 107 -0.40 8.99 9.13
CA ALA A 107 -0.52 8.76 7.70
C ALA A 107 -1.84 8.04 7.40
N GLU A 108 -2.57 8.52 6.41
CA GLU A 108 -3.85 7.96 5.96
C GLU A 108 -3.63 7.28 4.61
N SER A 109 -3.96 5.99 4.52
CA SER A 109 -3.88 5.21 3.29
C SER A 109 -5.22 5.20 2.57
N PHE A 110 -5.17 5.42 1.27
CA PHE A 110 -6.28 5.37 0.35
C PHE A 110 -5.93 4.47 -0.83
N ALA A 111 -6.97 3.93 -1.46
CA ALA A 111 -6.83 3.08 -2.65
C ALA A 111 -5.76 1.98 -2.47
N SER A 112 -5.70 1.38 -1.28
CA SER A 112 -4.93 0.16 -1.00
C SER A 112 -5.68 -1.08 -1.47
N MET A 113 -7.01 -1.05 -1.36
CA MET A 113 -7.91 -2.08 -1.85
C MET A 113 -8.53 -1.65 -3.18
N ALA A 114 -8.46 -2.52 -4.17
CA ALA A 114 -9.17 -2.34 -5.43
C ALA A 114 -10.68 -2.62 -5.23
N PRO A 115 -11.56 -1.93 -5.97
CA PRO A 115 -12.99 -2.25 -5.95
C PRO A 115 -13.22 -3.68 -6.47
N GLU A 116 -14.23 -4.36 -5.91
CA GLU A 116 -14.55 -5.76 -6.25
C GLU A 116 -14.89 -5.95 -7.74
N ASP A 117 -15.55 -4.96 -8.35
CA ASP A 117 -15.92 -4.98 -9.77
C ASP A 117 -14.77 -4.54 -10.69
N GLY A 118 -13.58 -4.29 -10.12
CA GLY A 118 -12.42 -3.77 -10.84
C GLY A 118 -12.57 -2.32 -11.30
N ILE A 119 -11.63 -1.87 -12.12
CA ILE A 119 -11.64 -0.53 -12.70
C ILE A 119 -11.59 -0.62 -14.23
N ASP A 120 -12.74 -0.41 -14.87
CA ASP A 120 -12.83 -0.33 -16.33
C ASP A 120 -12.51 1.10 -16.83
N ARG A 121 -11.23 1.48 -16.78
CA ARG A 121 -10.74 2.73 -17.37
C ARG A 121 -9.26 2.62 -17.79
N PRO A 122 -8.77 3.47 -18.70
CA PRO A 122 -7.35 3.47 -19.09
C PRO A 122 -6.40 3.60 -17.90
N GLY A 123 -5.29 2.85 -17.95
CA GLY A 123 -4.28 2.78 -16.89
C GLY A 123 -4.52 1.69 -15.85
N PHE A 124 -5.60 0.92 -16.01
CA PHE A 124 -5.91 -0.24 -15.18
C PHE A 124 -6.31 -1.44 -16.04
N SER A 125 -5.96 -2.63 -15.57
CA SER A 125 -6.38 -3.89 -16.18
C SER A 125 -6.82 -4.90 -15.11
N ASP A 126 -7.54 -5.93 -15.55
CA ASP A 126 -7.94 -7.04 -14.70
C ASP A 126 -6.72 -7.94 -14.41
N CYS A 127 -6.40 -8.09 -13.12
CA CYS A 127 -5.29 -8.90 -12.63
C CYS A 127 -5.75 -10.31 -12.19
N GLY A 128 -6.98 -10.70 -12.56
CA GLY A 128 -7.62 -11.94 -12.15
C GLY A 128 -7.83 -11.97 -10.64
N ASP A 129 -7.52 -13.10 -10.01
CA ASP A 129 -7.67 -13.27 -8.56
C ASP A 129 -6.76 -12.35 -7.72
N ARG A 130 -5.80 -11.65 -8.34
CA ARG A 130 -4.92 -10.67 -7.66
C ARG A 130 -5.57 -9.29 -7.48
N GLY A 131 -6.67 -9.00 -8.18
CA GLY A 131 -7.36 -7.70 -8.11
C GLY A 131 -7.21 -6.86 -9.38
N THR A 132 -6.88 -5.58 -9.21
CA THR A 132 -6.71 -4.64 -10.32
C THR A 132 -5.22 -4.37 -10.54
N CYS A 133 -4.73 -4.60 -11.76
CA CYS A 133 -3.39 -4.18 -12.13
C CYS A 133 -3.39 -2.67 -12.38
N VAL A 134 -2.38 -1.99 -11.87
CA VAL A 134 -2.00 -0.64 -12.27
C VAL A 134 -1.07 -0.79 -13.47
N ASP A 135 -1.51 -0.29 -14.63
CA ASP A 135 -0.70 -0.28 -15.85
C ASP A 135 -0.02 1.08 -16.05
N ASP A 136 -0.58 2.13 -15.44
CA ASP A 136 -0.13 3.52 -15.52
C ASP A 136 -0.21 4.15 -14.13
N LEU A 137 0.94 4.56 -13.59
CA LEU A 137 1.03 5.13 -12.26
C LEU A 137 0.29 6.46 -12.14
N ASP A 138 0.28 7.29 -13.19
CA ASP A 138 -0.44 8.56 -13.19
C ASP A 138 -1.95 8.34 -13.13
N ALA A 139 -2.46 7.29 -13.78
CA ALA A 139 -3.87 6.91 -13.70
C ALA A 139 -4.25 6.45 -12.28
N TYR A 140 -3.37 5.71 -11.60
CA TYR A 140 -3.54 5.34 -10.19
C TYR A 140 -3.55 6.55 -9.26
N ILE A 141 -2.59 7.48 -9.43
CA ILE A 141 -2.53 8.73 -8.65
C ILE A 141 -3.81 9.54 -8.83
N ALA A 142 -4.23 9.76 -10.08
CA ALA A 142 -5.43 10.52 -10.38
C ALA A 142 -6.69 9.87 -9.78
N TYR A 143 -6.78 8.53 -9.81
CA TYR A 143 -7.86 7.79 -9.18
C TYR A 143 -7.88 7.98 -7.66
N ALA A 144 -6.75 7.79 -6.98
CA ALA A 144 -6.66 7.90 -5.54
C ALA A 144 -6.95 9.33 -5.06
N GLN A 145 -6.41 10.34 -5.74
CA GLN A 145 -6.68 11.75 -5.46
C GLN A 145 -8.17 12.08 -5.63
N ALA A 146 -8.85 11.53 -6.64
CA ALA A 146 -10.28 11.74 -6.84
C ALA A 146 -11.11 11.16 -5.68
N ARG A 147 -10.71 10.01 -5.12
CA ARG A 147 -11.36 9.42 -3.93
C ARG A 147 -11.20 10.31 -2.70
N VAL A 148 -9.98 10.80 -2.44
CA VAL A 148 -9.72 11.74 -1.34
C VAL A 148 -10.56 13.01 -1.51
N ALA A 149 -10.61 13.57 -2.72
CA ALA A 149 -11.40 14.76 -3.01
C ALA A 149 -12.91 14.55 -2.87
N ALA A 150 -13.39 13.33 -3.10
CA ALA A 150 -14.79 12.94 -2.88
C ALA A 150 -15.16 12.78 -1.40
N GLY A 151 -14.17 12.79 -0.50
CA GLY A 151 -14.38 12.60 0.94
C GLY A 151 -14.51 11.13 1.33
N ASP A 152 -13.94 10.21 0.54
CA ASP A 152 -13.82 8.81 0.93
C ASP A 152 -13.04 8.70 2.24
N LEU A 153 -13.38 7.70 3.05
CA LEU A 153 -12.63 7.37 4.25
C LEU A 153 -11.32 6.65 3.87
N PRO A 154 -10.24 6.81 4.66
CA PRO A 154 -9.03 6.04 4.47
C PRO A 154 -9.31 4.55 4.69
N ASP A 155 -8.61 3.70 3.94
CA ASP A 155 -8.65 2.25 4.10
C ASP A 155 -7.95 1.84 5.42
N ILE A 156 -6.83 2.50 5.74
CA ILE A 156 -6.04 2.31 6.95
C ILE A 156 -5.51 3.66 7.43
N VAL A 157 -5.57 3.93 8.73
CA VAL A 157 -4.85 5.03 9.36
C VAL A 157 -3.64 4.48 10.12
N TYR A 158 -2.50 5.14 9.98
CA TYR A 158 -1.26 4.82 10.68
C TYR A 158 -0.91 5.95 11.66
N THR A 159 -0.49 5.57 12.86
CA THR A 159 0.20 6.48 13.78
C THR A 159 1.70 6.40 13.49
N ILE A 160 2.31 7.54 13.20
CA ILE A 160 3.76 7.68 13.09
C ILE A 160 4.29 7.89 14.51
N ILE A 161 5.14 6.99 14.97
CA ILE A 161 5.73 7.06 16.32
C ILE A 161 6.99 7.94 16.28
N SER A 162 7.80 7.80 15.24
CA SER A 162 8.95 8.66 14.97
C SER A 162 9.30 8.69 13.48
N ALA A 163 9.93 9.79 13.05
CA ALA A 163 10.49 9.98 11.72
C ALA A 163 11.80 10.77 11.87
N GLU A 164 12.93 10.12 11.61
CA GLU A 164 14.30 10.65 11.85
C GLU A 164 15.13 10.67 10.57
#